data_AF-G9ZVX5-F1
#
_entry.id   AF-G9ZVX5-F1
#
_cell.length_a   1.000
_cell.length_b   1.000
_cell.length_c   1.000
_cell.angle_alpha   90.00
_cell.angle_beta   90.00
_cell.angle_gamma   90.00
#
_symmetry.space_group_name_H-M   'P 1'
#
loop_
_entity.id
_entity.type
_entity.pdbx_description
1 polymer ?
#
loop_
_entity_poly.entity_id
_entity_poly.type
_entity_poly.pdbx_seq_one_letter_code
_entity_poly.pdbx_strand_id
1 'polypeptide(L)'
;MSGHTITGRVGKRGAIYIALLATAFSGSVADFIAGTAYDTSLNPTDIVIMVAYVALTAWWCTEDSRRGPYRYPSGLARIFTLLFVPLGLAIYMLQSRRFPQALKTYLLFIGGLIIATAAGSWLGELFFPLIPPQR
;
A
#
# COMPACT_ATOMS: atom_id res chain seq x y z
N MET A 1 6.05 -41.06 -1.33
CA MET A 1 5.41 -39.94 -2.05
C MET A 1 4.94 -38.93 -1.01
N SER A 2 5.76 -37.91 -0.71
CA SER A 2 5.44 -36.90 0.30
C SER A 2 4.74 -35.73 -0.39
N GLY A 3 3.44 -35.58 -0.13
CA GLY A 3 2.65 -34.44 -0.60
C GLY A 3 3.11 -33.18 0.12
N HIS A 4 3.85 -32.32 -0.59
CA HIS A 4 4.07 -30.95 -0.16
C HIS A 4 2.76 -30.18 -0.33
N THR A 5 1.95 -30.16 0.72
CA THR A 5 0.81 -29.25 0.82
C THR A 5 1.35 -27.82 0.97
N ILE A 6 1.52 -27.12 -0.16
CA ILE A 6 1.74 -25.68 -0.18
C ILE A 6 0.40 -25.00 0.13
N THR A 7 -0.08 -25.12 1.38
CA THR A 7 -1.01 -24.13 1.93
C THR A 7 -0.14 -23.05 2.55
N GLY A 8 0.41 -22.19 1.70
CA GLY A 8 1.13 -21.00 2.13
C GLY A 8 0.17 -20.06 2.83
N ARG A 9 0.01 -20.19 4.16
CA ARG A 9 -0.75 -19.21 4.95
C ARG A 9 -0.06 -17.86 4.74
N VAL A 10 -0.76 -16.93 4.12
CA VAL A 10 -0.30 -15.54 4.05
C VAL A 10 -0.17 -15.06 5.49
N GLY A 11 1.08 -14.91 5.95
CA GLY A 11 1.32 -14.41 7.30
C GLY A 11 0.67 -13.03 7.46
N LYS A 12 0.25 -12.69 8.69
CA LYS A 12 -0.47 -11.44 8.99
C LYS A 12 0.06 -10.18 8.28
N ARG A 13 1.39 -9.99 8.23
CA ARG A 13 2.03 -8.90 7.47
C ARG A 13 1.64 -8.90 5.98
N GLY A 14 1.68 -10.07 5.35
CA GLY A 14 1.28 -10.24 3.96
C GLY A 14 -0.21 -9.99 3.74
N ALA A 15 -1.07 -10.40 4.68
CA ALA A 15 -2.51 -10.15 4.59
C ALA A 15 -2.83 -8.65 4.65
N ILE A 16 -2.14 -7.92 5.54
CA ILE A 16 -2.24 -6.45 5.61
C ILE A 16 -1.74 -5.81 4.31
N TYR A 17 -0.66 -6.33 3.72
CA TYR A 17 -0.16 -5.84 2.44
C TYR A 17 -1.15 -6.07 1.30
N ILE A 18 -1.76 -7.26 1.22
CA ILE A 18 -2.80 -7.56 0.23
C ILE A 18 -3.99 -6.63 0.41
N ALA A 19 -4.42 -6.37 1.65
CA ALA A 19 -5.47 -5.41 1.94
C ALA A 19 -5.09 -4.01 1.44
N LEU A 20 -3.84 -3.57 1.67
CA LEU A 20 -3.33 -2.30 1.16
C LEU A 20 -3.36 -2.24 -0.37
N LEU A 21 -2.94 -3.31 -1.06
CA LEU A 21 -3.00 -3.38 -2.53
C LEU A 21 -4.44 -3.37 -3.05
N ALA A 22 -5.36 -4.05 -2.35
CA ALA A 22 -6.77 -4.02 -2.70
C ALA A 22 -7.35 -2.61 -2.51
N THR A 23 -6.99 -1.90 -1.44
CA THR A 23 -7.39 -0.50 -1.23
C THR A 23 -6.82 0.41 -2.32
N ALA A 24 -5.56 0.22 -2.71
CA ALA A 24 -4.92 0.94 -3.81
C ALA A 24 -5.70 0.80 -5.12
N PHE A 25 -5.95 -0.44 -5.50
CA PHE A 25 -6.68 -0.81 -6.70
C PHE A 25 -8.12 -0.27 -6.67
N SER A 26 -8.86 -0.53 -5.58
CA SER A 26 -10.24 -0.09 -5.44
C SER A 26 -10.36 1.42 -5.47
N GLY A 27 -9.41 2.16 -4.91
CA GLY A 27 -9.41 3.61 -4.99
C GLY A 27 -9.34 4.11 -6.42
N SER A 28 -8.36 3.61 -7.19
CA SER A 28 -8.24 3.96 -8.60
C SER A 28 -9.46 3.57 -9.45
N VAL A 29 -10.20 2.51 -9.10
CA VAL A 29 -11.45 2.14 -9.79
C VAL A 29 -12.63 3.00 -9.33
N ALA A 30 -12.69 3.35 -8.04
CA ALA A 30 -13.76 4.15 -7.46
C ALA A 30 -13.83 5.54 -8.09
N ASP A 31 -12.68 6.13 -8.45
CA ASP A 31 -12.63 7.43 -9.13
C ASP A 31 -13.36 7.40 -10.47
N PHE A 32 -13.27 6.29 -11.21
CA PHE A 32 -14.04 6.12 -12.45
C PHE A 32 -15.53 5.91 -12.17
N ILE A 33 -15.90 5.12 -11.15
CA ILE A 33 -17.31 4.91 -10.79
C ILE A 33 -17.97 6.22 -10.34
N ALA A 34 -17.25 7.03 -9.59
CA ALA A 34 -17.73 8.33 -9.09
C ALA A 34 -17.70 9.43 -10.17
N GLY A 35 -17.09 9.17 -11.33
CA GLY A 35 -16.87 10.16 -12.38
C GLY A 35 -15.88 11.26 -12.00
N THR A 36 -15.04 11.02 -10.99
CA THR A 36 -14.03 11.96 -10.49
C THR A 36 -12.61 11.59 -10.94
N ALA A 37 -12.44 10.61 -11.82
CA ALA A 37 -11.13 10.20 -12.35
C ALA A 37 -10.29 11.33 -12.98
N TYR A 38 -10.94 12.39 -13.44
CA TYR A 38 -10.27 13.59 -14.00
C TYR A 38 -10.47 14.84 -13.14
N ASP A 39 -11.15 14.71 -12.00
CA ASP A 39 -11.32 15.82 -11.07
C ASP A 39 -10.08 15.91 -10.16
N THR A 40 -9.61 17.14 -9.96
CA THR A 40 -8.51 17.42 -9.03
C THR A 40 -9.00 17.79 -7.63
N SER A 41 -10.32 17.88 -7.46
CA SER A 41 -10.96 18.18 -6.18
C SER A 41 -10.90 16.98 -5.23
N LEU A 42 -10.81 17.26 -3.94
CA LEU A 42 -10.71 16.23 -2.91
C LEU A 42 -12.11 15.70 -2.58
N ASN A 43 -12.43 14.47 -3.00
CA ASN A 43 -13.71 13.83 -2.72
C ASN A 43 -13.67 13.15 -1.33
N PRO A 44 -14.79 13.10 -0.57
CA PRO A 44 -14.92 12.24 0.60
C PRO A 44 -14.39 10.80 0.43
N THR A 45 -14.56 10.20 -0.74
CA THR A 45 -14.00 8.86 -1.06
C THR A 45 -12.47 8.85 -0.99
N ASP A 46 -11.81 9.89 -1.50
CA ASP A 46 -10.35 10.05 -1.46
C ASP A 46 -9.85 10.16 -0.02
N ILE A 47 -10.59 10.88 0.83
CA ILE A 47 -10.26 11.00 2.26
C ILE A 47 -10.32 9.62 2.93
N VAL A 48 -11.38 8.85 2.68
CA VAL A 48 -11.55 7.52 3.27
C VAL A 48 -10.44 6.58 2.81
N ILE A 49 -10.12 6.57 1.52
CA ILE A 49 -9.04 5.75 0.95
C ILE A 49 -7.69 6.19 1.52
N MET A 50 -7.43 7.49 1.63
CA MET A 50 -6.20 8.04 2.20
C MET A 50 -6.03 7.61 3.66
N VAL A 51 -7.08 7.72 4.49
CA VAL A 51 -7.06 7.25 5.88
C VAL A 51 -6.81 5.74 5.96
N ALA A 52 -7.47 4.96 5.10
CA ALA A 52 -7.25 3.51 5.03
C ALA A 52 -5.80 3.17 4.65
N TYR A 53 -5.21 3.89 3.70
CA TYR A 53 -3.81 3.76 3.30
C TYR A 53 -2.85 4.01 4.47
N VAL A 54 -3.05 5.11 5.19
CA VAL A 54 -2.23 5.46 6.36
C VAL A 54 -2.36 4.39 7.45
N ALA A 55 -3.59 3.98 7.78
CA ALA A 55 -3.85 2.99 8.81
C ALA A 55 -3.25 1.61 8.47
N LEU A 56 -3.46 1.12 7.24
CA LEU A 56 -2.93 -0.17 6.77
C LEU A 56 -1.41 -0.14 6.68
N THR A 57 -0.82 0.97 6.23
CA THR A 57 0.64 1.13 6.21
C THR A 57 1.22 1.14 7.63
N ALA A 58 0.59 1.88 8.56
CA ALA A 58 0.99 1.88 9.98
C ALA A 58 0.97 0.48 10.58
N TRP A 59 -0.09 -0.27 10.27
CA TRP A 59 -0.29 -1.62 10.77
C TRP A 59 0.72 -2.58 10.16
N TRP A 60 0.97 -2.47 8.85
CA TRP A 60 1.96 -3.27 8.16
C TRP A 60 3.35 -3.07 8.77
N CYS A 61 3.76 -1.81 8.96
CA CYS A 61 5.02 -1.45 9.62
C CYS A 61 5.11 -2.06 11.02
N THR A 62 4.05 -1.94 11.82
CA THR A 62 3.96 -2.51 13.17
C THR A 62 4.09 -4.03 13.19
N GLU A 63 3.52 -4.73 12.22
CA GLU A 63 3.60 -6.19 12.13
C GLU A 63 4.97 -6.64 11.59
N ASP A 64 5.56 -5.87 10.68
CA ASP A 64 6.88 -6.13 10.12
C ASP A 64 7.99 -5.98 11.17
N SER A 65 7.91 -4.97 12.03
CA SER A 65 8.91 -4.75 13.08
C SER A 65 8.94 -5.83 14.16
N ARG A 66 7.80 -6.49 14.40
CA ARG A 66 7.69 -7.59 15.36
C ARG A 66 8.46 -8.82 14.88
N ARG A 67 8.84 -8.86 13.59
CA ARG A 67 9.56 -9.95 12.93
C ARG A 67 11.03 -9.63 12.67
N GLY A 68 11.46 -8.38 12.85
CA GLY A 68 12.84 -7.95 12.63
C GLY A 68 13.74 -8.28 13.83
N PRO A 69 15.04 -8.53 13.61
CA PRO A 69 16.00 -8.76 14.70
C PRO A 69 16.29 -7.50 15.54
N TYR A 70 15.93 -6.32 15.05
CA TYR A 70 16.15 -5.04 15.71
C TYR A 70 14.80 -4.44 16.14
N ARG A 71 14.63 -4.24 17.47
CA ARG A 71 13.46 -3.56 18.05
C ARG A 71 13.38 -2.12 17.53
N TYR A 72 12.18 -1.68 17.19
CA TYR A 72 11.85 -0.34 16.70
C TYR A 72 12.58 0.79 17.46
N PRO A 73 13.17 1.77 16.77
CA PRO A 73 13.44 3.06 17.38
C PRO A 73 12.13 3.82 17.58
N SER A 74 11.80 4.13 18.85
CA SER A 74 10.88 5.18 19.37
C SER A 74 9.54 5.50 18.66
N GLY A 75 8.52 5.91 19.43
CA GLY A 75 7.22 6.35 18.90
C GLY A 75 7.29 7.47 17.86
N LEU A 76 8.37 8.27 17.87
CA LEU A 76 8.64 9.33 16.89
C LEU A 76 8.93 8.80 15.49
N ALA A 77 9.66 7.69 15.34
CA ALA A 77 9.94 7.12 14.01
C ALA A 77 8.65 6.64 13.34
N ARG A 78 7.69 6.11 14.12
CA ARG A 78 6.35 5.77 13.64
C ARG A 78 5.61 6.97 13.08
N ILE A 79 5.64 8.10 13.79
CA ILE A 79 4.96 9.33 13.35
C ILE A 79 5.58 9.84 12.05
N PHE A 80 6.91 9.86 11.95
CA PHE A 80 7.61 10.27 10.72
C PHE A 80 7.38 9.31 9.54
N THR A 81 7.27 8.01 9.79
CA THR A 81 6.88 7.02 8.75
C THR A 81 5.47 7.28 8.22
N LEU A 82 4.56 7.78 9.06
CA LEU A 82 3.18 8.08 8.65
C LEU A 82 3.02 9.45 8.01
N LEU A 83 3.83 10.43 8.40
CA LEU A 83 3.82 11.76 7.79
C LEU A 83 4.45 11.77 6.39
N PHE A 84 5.38 10.84 6.12
CA PHE A 84 6.10 10.77 4.85
C PHE A 84 6.05 9.34 4.27
N VAL A 85 4.86 8.87 3.85
CA VAL A 85 4.61 7.44 3.58
C VAL A 85 5.49 6.75 2.52
N PRO A 86 6.22 7.40 1.58
CA PRO A 86 7.35 6.72 0.93
C PRO A 86 8.65 6.86 1.74
N LEU A 87 9.00 8.09 2.09
CA LEU A 87 10.33 8.43 2.62
C LEU A 87 10.58 7.86 4.02
N GLY A 88 9.60 7.98 4.91
CA GLY A 88 9.67 7.47 6.26
C GLY A 88 9.57 5.94 6.33
N LEU A 89 9.01 5.28 5.30
CA LEU A 89 9.12 3.83 5.14
C LEU A 89 10.54 3.44 4.72
N ALA A 90 11.16 4.19 3.80
CA ALA A 90 12.55 3.96 3.39
C ALA A 90 13.51 4.11 4.58
N ILE A 91 13.36 5.16 5.39
CA ILE A 91 14.14 5.38 6.61
C ILE A 91 13.94 4.22 7.60
N TYR A 92 12.69 3.79 7.83
CA TYR A 92 12.40 2.62 8.67
C TYR A 92 13.11 1.34 8.17
N MET A 93 13.09 1.11 6.86
CA MET A 93 13.72 -0.07 6.26
C MET A 93 15.23 -0.05 6.45
N LEU A 94 15.87 1.10 6.21
CA LEU A 94 17.32 1.27 6.38
C LEU A 94 17.77 1.13 7.84
N GLN A 95 16.93 1.52 8.80
CA GLN A 95 17.23 1.38 10.23
C GLN A 95 17.00 -0.05 10.76
N SER A 96 16.03 -0.78 10.21
CA SER A 96 15.58 -2.07 10.76
C SER A 96 16.35 -3.29 10.24
N ARG A 97 17.07 -3.18 9.11
CA ARG A 97 17.75 -4.33 8.49
C ARG A 97 18.94 -3.91 7.63
N ARG A 98 19.73 -4.90 7.18
CA ARG A 98 20.85 -4.68 6.25
C ARG A 98 20.35 -4.08 4.93
N PHE A 99 21.12 -3.12 4.39
CA PHE A 99 20.80 -2.36 3.18
C PHE A 99 20.17 -3.16 2.02
N PRO A 100 20.72 -4.31 1.57
CA PRO A 100 20.12 -5.02 0.43
C PRO A 100 18.73 -5.60 0.73
N GLN A 101 18.48 -6.02 1.97
CA GLN A 101 17.16 -6.51 2.38
C GLN A 101 16.17 -5.36 2.58
N ALA A 102 16.66 -4.22 3.08
CA ALA A 102 15.88 -2.98 3.24
C ALA A 102 15.37 -2.52 1.88
N LEU A 103 16.29 -2.38 0.93
CA LEU A 103 15.99 -1.97 -0.44
C LEU A 103 15.05 -2.94 -1.13
N LYS A 104 15.30 -4.25 -1.05
CA LYS A 104 14.40 -5.26 -1.66
C LYS A 104 12.97 -5.15 -1.10
N THR A 105 12.83 -5.02 0.22
CA THR A 105 11.49 -4.93 0.84
C THR A 105 10.79 -3.63 0.46
N TYR A 106 11.52 -2.52 0.45
CA TYR A 106 11.01 -1.21 0.05
C TYR A 106 10.55 -1.21 -1.42
N LEU A 107 11.38 -1.71 -2.34
CA LEU A 107 11.05 -1.80 -3.76
C LEU A 107 9.86 -2.72 -4.03
N LEU A 108 9.76 -3.85 -3.32
CA LEU A 108 8.59 -4.71 -3.42
C LEU A 108 7.33 -4.01 -2.91
N PHE A 109 7.43 -3.29 -1.79
CA PHE A 109 6.31 -2.58 -1.20
C PHE A 109 5.78 -1.48 -2.12
N ILE A 110 6.66 -0.58 -2.57
CA ILE A 110 6.32 0.53 -3.48
C ILE A 110 5.94 0.01 -4.86
N GLY A 111 6.68 -0.95 -5.40
CA GLY A 111 6.40 -1.56 -6.70
C GLY A 111 5.02 -2.19 -6.76
N GLY A 112 4.62 -2.94 -5.72
CA GLY A 112 3.27 -3.52 -5.68
C GLY A 112 2.18 -2.47 -5.56
N LEU A 113 2.40 -1.37 -4.82
CA LEU A 113 1.45 -0.25 -4.76
C LEU A 113 1.26 0.41 -6.13
N ILE A 114 2.37 0.72 -6.83
CA ILE A 114 2.32 1.32 -8.17
C ILE A 114 1.56 0.39 -9.13
N ILE A 115 1.88 -0.90 -9.12
CA ILE A 115 1.23 -1.89 -9.99
C ILE A 115 -0.26 -1.99 -9.67
N ALA A 116 -0.65 -2.03 -8.39
CA ALA A 116 -2.05 -2.14 -8.00
C ALA A 116 -2.86 -0.91 -8.42
N THR A 117 -2.34 0.29 -8.22
CA THR A 117 -2.99 1.53 -8.67
C THR A 117 -3.08 1.59 -10.19
N ALA A 118 -1.99 1.30 -10.91
CA ALA A 118 -1.99 1.31 -12.38
C ALA A 118 -2.96 0.27 -12.96
N ALA A 119 -3.03 -0.92 -12.36
CA ALA A 119 -3.98 -1.97 -12.77
C ALA A 119 -5.43 -1.54 -12.53
N GLY A 120 -5.72 -0.85 -11.43
CA GLY A 120 -7.07 -0.36 -11.15
C GLY A 120 -7.46 0.79 -12.07
N SER A 121 -6.56 1.72 -12.37
CA SER A 121 -6.79 2.76 -13.38
C SER A 121 -7.04 2.16 -14.76
N TRP A 122 -6.21 1.21 -15.20
CA TRP A 122 -6.40 0.52 -16.47
C TRP A 122 -7.73 -0.24 -16.53
N LEU A 123 -8.15 -0.87 -15.43
CA LEU A 123 -9.45 -1.52 -15.34
C LEU A 123 -10.59 -0.49 -15.41
N GLY A 124 -10.45 0.64 -14.70
CA GLY A 124 -11.40 1.74 -14.73
C GLY A 124 -11.63 2.26 -16.15
N GLU A 125 -10.56 2.52 -16.90
CA GLU A 125 -10.63 2.94 -18.30
C GLU A 125 -11.31 1.90 -19.21
N LEU A 126 -11.00 0.62 -19.01
CA LEU A 126 -11.55 -0.46 -19.83
C LEU A 126 -13.07 -0.62 -19.65
N PHE A 127 -13.56 -0.51 -18.41
CA PHE A 127 -14.96 -0.77 -18.07
C PHE A 127 -15.84 0.49 -18.02
N PHE A 128 -15.25 1.66 -17.81
CA PHE A 128 -15.97 2.94 -17.75
C PHE A 128 -15.46 3.96 -18.80
N PRO A 129 -15.43 3.63 -20.10
CA PRO A 129 -14.89 4.50 -21.14
C PRO A 129 -15.76 5.74 -21.45
N LEU A 130 -16.93 5.88 -20.82
CA LEU A 130 -18.01 6.80 -21.23
C LEU A 130 -18.24 7.99 -20.27
N ILE A 131 -17.33 8.27 -19.35
CA ILE A 131 -17.41 9.50 -18.55
C ILE A 131 -16.52 10.53 -19.23
N PRO A 132 -17.08 11.43 -20.06
CA PRO A 132 -16.30 12.52 -20.62
C PRO A 132 -15.74 13.37 -19.47
N PRO A 133 -14.52 13.92 -19.60
CA PRO A 133 -14.00 14.87 -18.62
C PRO A 133 -14.98 16.04 -18.57
N GLN A 134 -15.72 16.18 -17.46
CA GLN A 134 -16.52 17.37 -17.23
C GLN A 134 -15.54 18.49 -16.91
N ARG A 135 -15.36 19.39 -17.88
CA ARG A 135 -14.57 20.62 -17.77
C ARG A 135 -15.19 21.59 -16.79
#